data_AF-A0A223ASK6-F1
#
_entry.id   AF-A0A223ASK6-F1
#
_cell.length_a   1.000
_cell.length_b   1.000
_cell.length_c   1.000
_cell.angle_alpha   90.00
_cell.angle_beta   90.00
_cell.angle_gamma   90.00
#
_symmetry.space_group_name_H-M   'P 1'
#
loop_
_entity.id
_entity.type
_entity.pdbx_description
1 polymer ?
#
loop_
_entity_poly.entity_id
_entity_poly.type
_entity_poly.pdbx_seq_one_letter_code
_entity_poly.pdbx_strand_id
1 'polypeptide(L)' 'MAKEISMLFMIILQFALGTAGLMELVWHLSGRDSTMNPYMSGISALVFYTLGIRSILMFVKRMNNN' A
#
# COMPACT_ATOMS: atom_id res chain seq x y z
N MET A 1 1.18 -7.28 -22.78
CA MET A 1 2.45 -7.05 -22.05
C MET A 1 2.48 -5.72 -21.28
N ALA A 2 2.35 -4.54 -21.93
CA ALA A 2 2.43 -3.24 -21.22
C ALA A 2 1.40 -3.05 -20.08
N LYS A 3 0.18 -3.57 -20.25
CA LYS A 3 -0.91 -3.45 -19.27
C LYS A 3 -0.67 -4.24 -17.98
N GLU A 4 -0.06 -5.42 -18.08
CA GLU A 4 0.27 -6.28 -16.93
C GLU A 4 1.42 -5.67 -16.10
N ILE A 5 2.44 -5.14 -16.78
CA ILE A 5 3.56 -4.43 -16.14
C ILE A 5 3.05 -3.19 -15.39
N SER A 6 2.12 -2.43 -15.98
CA SER A 6 1.51 -1.28 -15.32
C SER A 6 0.71 -1.68 -14.07
N MET A 7 -0.04 -2.79 -14.10
CA MET A 7 -0.74 -3.31 -12.92
C MET A 7 0.22 -3.76 -11.81
N LEU A 8 1.28 -4.48 -12.16
CA LEU A 8 2.35 -4.86 -11.22
C LEU A 8 3.00 -3.64 -10.58
N PHE A 9 3.31 -2.60 -11.36
CA PHE A 9 3.84 -1.35 -10.84
C PHE A 9 2.88 -0.68 -9.84
N MET A 10 1.59 -0.61 -10.16
CA MET A 10 0.58 -0.03 -9.24
C MET A 10 0.46 -0.83 -7.93
N ILE A 11 0.56 -2.15 -7.99
CA ILE A 11 0.57 -3.01 -6.79
C ILE A 11 1.78 -2.64 -5.92
N ILE A 12 2.99 -2.66 -6.48
CA ILE A 12 4.22 -2.36 -5.74
C ILE A 12 4.15 -0.95 -5.12
N LEU A 13 3.64 0.04 -5.88
CA LEU A 13 3.48 1.41 -5.40
C LEU A 13 2.53 1.50 -4.19
N GLN A 14 1.40 0.78 -4.22
CA GLN A 14 0.45 0.76 -3.11
C GLN A 14 1.08 0.16 -1.84
N PHE A 15 1.85 -0.93 -1.97
CA PHE A 15 2.58 -1.50 -0.82
C PHE A 15 3.69 -0.58 -0.29
N ALA A 16 4.39 0.15 -1.16
CA ALA A 16 5.41 1.12 -0.75
C ALA A 16 4.80 2.28 0.05
N LEU A 17 3.68 2.84 -0.43
CA LEU A 17 2.95 3.90 0.27
C LEU A 17 2.35 3.40 1.60
N GLY A 18 1.84 2.17 1.62
CA GLY A 18 1.36 1.54 2.85
C GLY A 18 2.47 1.35 3.90
N THR A 19 3.65 0.95 3.46
CA THR A 19 4.83 0.79 4.32
C THR A 19 5.32 2.13 4.88
N ALA A 20 5.28 3.20 4.07
CA ALA A 20 5.64 4.54 4.53
C ALA A 20 4.71 5.03 5.65
N GLY A 21 3.39 4.84 5.50
CA GLY A 21 2.43 5.18 6.56
C GLY A 21 2.61 4.34 7.83
N LEU A 22 2.94 3.04 7.70
CA LEU A 22 3.31 2.21 8.85
C LEU A 22 4.59 2.69 9.53
N MET A 23 5.60 3.10 8.76
CA MET A 23 6.85 3.63 9.31
C MET A 23 6.61 4.89 10.14
N GLU A 24 5.77 5.82 9.66
CA GLU A 24 5.39 7.00 10.43
C GLU A 24 4.63 6.66 11.71
N LEU A 25 3.71 5.69 11.65
CA LEU A 25 2.98 5.22 12.82
C LEU A 25 3.93 4.58 13.85
N VAL A 26 4.86 3.73 13.39
CA VAL A 26 5.89 3.11 14.25
C VAL A 26 6.82 4.16 14.83
N TRP A 27 7.20 5.17 14.05
CA TRP A 27 8.03 6.28 14.55
C TRP A 27 7.34 7.05 15.66
N HIS A 28 6.05 7.35 15.48
CA HIS A 28 5.25 8.01 16.49
C HIS A 28 5.13 7.16 17.76
N LEU A 29 4.82 5.86 17.63
CA LEU A 29 4.73 4.93 18.76
C LEU A 29 6.08 4.73 19.49
N SER A 30 7.19 4.94 18.79
CA SER A 30 8.54 4.89 19.36
C SER A 30 8.95 6.18 20.08
N GLY A 31 8.03 7.14 20.23
CA GLY A 31 8.25 8.41 20.93
C GLY A 31 9.10 9.42 20.16
N ARG A 32 9.27 9.23 18.84
CA ARG A 32 9.87 10.26 17.99
C ARG A 32 8.80 11.24 17.50
N ASP A 33 9.19 12.50 17.37
CA ASP A 33 8.35 13.52 16.75
C ASP A 33 7.95 13.06 15.35
N SER A 34 6.64 12.90 15.15
CA SER A 34 6.06 12.56 13.87
C SER A 34 5.55 13.83 13.21
N THR A 35 5.88 14.00 11.94
CA THR A 35 5.47 15.15 11.13
C THR A 35 3.98 15.15 10.80
N MET A 36 3.31 14.00 10.94
CA MET A 36 1.90 13.82 10.56
C MET A 36 1.12 13.16 11.69
N ASN A 37 -0.19 13.38 11.72
CA ASN A 37 -1.05 12.78 12.74
C ASN A 37 -0.97 11.24 12.63
N PRO A 38 -0.50 10.51 13.67
CA PRO A 38 -0.27 9.06 13.63
C PRO A 38 -1.51 8.27 13.22
N TYR A 39 -2.69 8.71 13.64
CA TYR A 39 -3.95 8.09 13.26
C TYR A 39 -4.21 8.18 11.77
N MET A 40 -3.92 9.33 11.14
CA MET A 40 -4.04 9.47 9.68
C MET A 40 -3.01 8.61 8.95
N SER A 41 -1.79 8.51 9.47
CA SER A 41 -0.73 7.69 8.85
C SER A 41 -1.01 6.19 8.95
N GLY A 42 -1.56 5.74 10.09
CA GLY A 42 -2.04 4.37 10.24
C GLY A 42 -3.25 4.04 9.36
N ILE A 43 -4.23 4.96 9.25
CA ILE A 43 -5.40 4.78 8.38
C ILE A 43 -4.98 4.77 6.91
N SER A 44 -4.08 5.66 6.49
CA SER A 44 -3.59 5.69 5.11
C SER A 44 -2.84 4.40 4.77
N ALA A 45 -2.02 3.89 5.69
CA ALA A 45 -1.37 2.60 5.53
C ALA A 45 -2.37 1.47 5.31
N LEU A 46 -3.40 1.37 6.16
CA LEU A 46 -4.45 0.37 6.05
C LEU A 46 -5.15 0.43 4.68
N VAL A 47 -5.50 1.63 4.22
CA VAL A 47 -6.15 1.87 2.92
C VAL A 47 -5.26 1.42 1.76
N PHE A 48 -3.98 1.79 1.79
CA PHE A 48 -3.04 1.39 0.74
C PHE A 48 -2.81 -0.13 0.70
N TYR A 49 -2.74 -0.80 1.84
CA TYR A 49 -2.68 -2.27 1.88
C TYR A 49 -3.96 -2.91 1.35
N THR A 50 -5.14 -2.40 1.70
CA THR A 50 -6.41 -2.95 1.19
C THR A 50 -6.54 -2.77 -0.32
N LEU A 51 -6.13 -1.61 -0.85
CA LEU A 51 -6.07 -1.37 -2.29
C LEU A 51 -5.05 -2.29 -2.97
N GLY A 52 -3.86 -2.48 -2.37
CA GLY A 52 -2.82 -3.37 -2.86
C GLY A 52 -3.30 -4.81 -2.99
N ILE A 53 -3.93 -5.34 -1.95
CA ILE A 53 -4.53 -6.68 -1.93
C ILE A 53 -5.62 -6.81 -3.00
N ARG A 54 -6.51 -5.81 -3.11
CA ARG A 54 -7.56 -5.81 -4.15
C ARG A 54 -6.96 -5.82 -5.56
N SER A 55 -5.90 -5.05 -5.79
CA SER A 55 -5.18 -5.00 -7.06
C SER A 55 -4.54 -6.35 -7.40
N ILE A 56 -3.94 -7.04 -6.41
CA ILE A 56 -3.42 -8.41 -6.56
C ILE A 56 -4.54 -9.39 -6.93
N LEU A 57 -5.67 -9.36 -6.23
CA LEU A 57 -6.80 -10.25 -6.53
C LEU A 57 -7.34 -10.06 -7.95
N MET A 58 -7.43 -8.80 -8.41
CA MET A 58 -7.84 -8.50 -9.79
C MET A 58 -6.80 -8.96 -10.81
N PHE A 59 -5.51 -8.79 -10.52
CA PHE A 59 -4.41 -9.24 -11.37
C PHE A 59 -4.39 -10.77 -11.52
N VAL A 60 -4.47 -11.50 -10.41
CA VAL A 60 -4.54 -12.98 -10.40
C VAL A 60 -5.79 -13.46 -11.15
N LYS A 61 -6.95 -12.85 -10.90
CA LYS A 61 -8.19 -13.20 -11.63
C LYS A 61 -8.03 -12.99 -13.13
N ARG A 62 -7.37 -11.91 -13.55
CA ARG A 62 -7.13 -11.61 -14.97
C ARG A 62 -6.17 -12.61 -15.61
N MET A 63 -5.11 -13.02 -14.93
CA MET A 63 -4.19 -14.05 -15.43
C MET A 63 -4.83 -15.43 -15.53
N ASN A 64 -5.75 -15.78 -14.63
CA ASN A 64 -6.42 -17.08 -14.66
C ASN A 64 -7.52 -17.19 -15.73
N ASN A 65 -8.00 -16.06 -16.25
CA ASN A 65 -9.14 -16.00 -17.18
C ASN A 65 -8.70 -15.73 -18.64
N ASN A 66 -7.40 -15.82 -18.92
CA ASN A 66 -6.75 -15.45 -20.18
C ASN A 66 -5.77 -16.54 -20.61
#